data_AF-A0A0B1RYD5-F1
#
_entry.id   AF-A0A0B1RYD5-F1
#
_cell.length_a   1.000
_cell.length_b   1.000
_cell.length_c   1.000
_cell.angle_alpha   90.00
_cell.angle_beta   90.00
_cell.angle_gamma   90.00
#
_symmetry.space_group_name_H-M   'P 1'
#
loop_
_entity.id
_entity.type
_entity.pdbx_description
1 polymer ?
#
loop_
_entity_poly.entity_id
_entity_poly.type
_entity_poly.pdbx_seq_one_letter_code
_entity_poly.pdbx_strand_id
1 'polypeptide(L)'
;PNSRPRYYLIASKHFPSRGFAEDITEHFQQGPSMEPKEIRDFVDESLRTPSLFLDKDIVQKYGAALDIIVPNSRRSACFTKSYGSYISGCGSYFCSRPDLVSNNRLTQEALNDIESLVDMVRRLSPREVANLMCFPKDFEVPPESSDKQAYQCLGNSVNVRVVAAVLRVLLENQ
;
A
#
# COMPACT_ATOMS: atom_id res chain seq x y z
N PRO A 1 0.32 1.50 -7.26
CA PRO A 1 1.77 1.22 -7.04
C PRO A 1 1.96 0.49 -5.70
N ASN A 2 1.43 -0.72 -5.54
CA ASN A 2 1.47 -1.44 -4.27
C ASN A 2 1.52 -2.96 -4.50
N SER A 3 2.49 -3.64 -3.87
CA SER A 3 2.62 -5.09 -3.92
C SER A 3 1.66 -5.74 -2.94
N ARG A 4 0.72 -6.57 -3.44
CA ARG A 4 -0.22 -7.33 -2.60
C ARG A 4 -0.62 -8.64 -3.29
N PRO A 5 0.30 -9.59 -3.47
CA PRO A 5 -0.02 -10.88 -4.07
C PRO A 5 -1.07 -11.61 -3.23
N ARG A 6 -2.14 -12.09 -3.87
CA ARG A 6 -3.24 -12.84 -3.25
C ARG A 6 -3.71 -13.91 -4.22
N TYR A 7 -4.13 -15.04 -3.68
CA TYR A 7 -4.81 -16.09 -4.43
C TYR A 7 -6.27 -15.68 -4.66
N TYR A 8 -6.77 -15.95 -5.86
CA TYR A 8 -8.18 -15.77 -6.22
C TYR A 8 -8.68 -17.06 -6.86
N LEU A 9 -9.90 -17.46 -6.48
CA LEU A 9 -10.65 -18.53 -7.11
C LEU A 9 -12.05 -17.99 -7.41
N ILE A 10 -12.51 -18.20 -8.64
CA ILE A 10 -13.88 -17.92 -9.05
C ILE A 10 -14.57 -19.22 -9.47
N ALA A 11 -15.85 -19.33 -9.17
CA ALA A 11 -16.66 -20.49 -9.50
C ALA A 11 -18.09 -20.07 -9.83
N SER A 12 -18.66 -20.65 -10.87
CA SER A 12 -20.04 -20.41 -11.32
C SER A 12 -20.67 -21.73 -11.75
N LYS A 13 -21.98 -21.89 -11.49
CA LYS A 13 -22.75 -23.03 -12.03
C LYS A 13 -22.89 -22.97 -13.56
N HIS A 14 -22.67 -21.79 -14.14
CA HIS A 14 -22.70 -21.55 -15.57
C HIS A 14 -21.36 -21.83 -16.26
N PHE A 15 -20.28 -21.99 -15.48
CA PHE A 15 -18.99 -22.39 -16.07
C PHE A 15 -19.06 -23.83 -16.60
N PRO A 16 -18.42 -24.11 -17.74
CA PRO A 16 -18.44 -25.43 -18.34
C PRO A 16 -17.87 -26.46 -17.35
N SER A 17 -18.66 -27.51 -17.08
CA SER A 17 -18.31 -28.59 -16.14
C SER A 17 -17.28 -29.59 -16.69
N ARG A 18 -16.83 -29.40 -17.94
CA ARG A 18 -15.85 -30.25 -18.62
C ARG A 18 -14.60 -29.41 -18.92
N GLY A 19 -13.59 -29.51 -18.06
CA GLY A 19 -12.32 -28.81 -18.24
C GLY A 19 -11.46 -28.87 -16.98
N PHE A 20 -10.21 -28.44 -17.11
CA PHE A 20 -9.35 -28.12 -15.98
C PHE A 20 -9.64 -26.69 -15.50
N ALA A 21 -9.27 -26.35 -14.27
CA ALA A 21 -9.31 -24.96 -13.83
C ALA A 21 -8.39 -24.12 -14.72
N GLU A 22 -8.91 -23.02 -15.25
CA GLU A 22 -8.18 -22.08 -16.09
C GLU A 22 -7.52 -20.99 -15.24
N ASP A 23 -6.45 -20.39 -15.76
CA ASP A 23 -5.86 -19.22 -15.14
C ASP A 23 -6.79 -18.01 -15.34
N ILE A 24 -7.31 -17.46 -14.25
CA ILE A 24 -8.19 -16.28 -14.28
C ILE A 24 -7.55 -15.08 -14.99
N THR A 25 -6.21 -15.02 -15.05
CA THR A 25 -5.50 -13.93 -15.70
C THR A 25 -5.70 -13.91 -17.21
N GLU A 26 -5.98 -15.05 -17.84
CA GLU A 26 -6.30 -15.15 -19.27
C GLU A 26 -7.63 -14.48 -19.62
N HIS A 27 -8.52 -14.35 -18.64
CA HIS A 27 -9.85 -13.75 -18.79
C HIS A 27 -9.88 -12.24 -18.52
N PHE A 28 -8.78 -11.65 -18.05
CA PHE A 28 -8.73 -10.20 -17.90
C PHE A 28 -8.52 -9.53 -19.26
N GLN A 29 -9.37 -8.53 -19.55
CA GLN A 29 -9.21 -7.70 -20.74
C GLN A 29 -7.78 -7.14 -20.82
N GLN A 30 -7.08 -7.45 -21.91
CA GLN A 30 -5.77 -6.89 -22.17
C GLN A 30 -5.92 -5.42 -22.58
N GLY A 31 -5.82 -4.54 -21.59
CA GLY A 31 -5.62 -3.10 -21.83
C GLY A 31 -4.16 -2.82 -22.20
N PRO A 32 -3.85 -1.59 -22.65
CA PRO A 32 -2.45 -1.19 -22.80
C PRO A 32 -1.71 -1.40 -21.48
N SER A 33 -0.47 -1.89 -21.56
CA SER A 33 0.42 -1.97 -20.40
C SER A 33 0.53 -0.58 -19.79
N MET A 34 -0.16 -0.36 -18.67
CA MET A 34 -0.11 0.91 -17.97
C MET A 34 0.99 0.84 -16.93
N GLU A 35 1.99 1.69 -17.10
CA GLU A 35 2.99 1.94 -16.06
C GLU A 35 2.29 2.24 -14.73
N PRO A 36 2.79 1.69 -13.60
CA PRO A 36 2.21 1.99 -12.30
C PRO A 36 2.26 3.50 -12.04
N LYS A 37 1.11 4.07 -11.66
CA LYS A 37 1.01 5.44 -11.16
C LYS A 37 2.01 5.71 -10.03
N GLU A 38 2.44 6.95 -9.88
CA GLU A 38 3.37 7.33 -8.82
C GLU A 38 2.67 7.39 -7.45
N ILE A 39 3.45 7.28 -6.37
CA ILE A 39 2.95 7.35 -4.99
C ILE A 39 2.25 8.67 -4.71
N ARG A 40 2.71 9.79 -5.28
CA ARG A 40 2.09 11.13 -5.16
C ARG A 40 0.60 11.16 -5.49
N ASP A 41 0.13 10.28 -6.37
CA ASP A 41 -1.29 10.21 -6.76
C ASP A 41 -2.18 9.61 -5.67
N PHE A 42 -1.59 9.04 -4.60
CA PHE A 42 -2.28 8.31 -3.53
C PHE A 42 -2.01 8.86 -2.14
N VAL A 43 -1.05 9.78 -2.00
CA VAL A 43 -0.63 10.38 -0.73
C VAL A 43 -0.92 11.88 -0.70
N ASP A 44 -1.11 12.41 0.51
CA ASP A 44 -1.15 13.85 0.74
C ASP A 44 0.25 14.31 1.20
N GLU A 45 1.00 14.91 0.28
CA GLU A 45 2.35 15.43 0.55
C GLU A 45 2.33 16.62 1.53
N SER A 46 1.20 17.29 1.68
CA SER A 46 0.98 18.39 2.62
C SER A 46 0.62 17.92 4.04
N LEU A 47 0.33 16.62 4.22
CA LEU A 47 -0.04 16.04 5.51
C LEU A 47 1.09 16.19 6.52
N ARG A 48 0.79 16.83 7.65
CA ARG A 48 1.73 17.09 8.76
C ARG A 48 1.20 16.60 10.12
N THR A 49 0.30 15.62 10.14
CA THR A 49 -0.23 15.05 11.38
C THR A 49 0.91 14.47 12.23
N PRO A 50 1.22 15.05 13.41
CA PRO A 50 2.42 14.69 14.19
C PRO A 50 2.45 13.21 14.57
N SER A 51 1.30 12.62 14.90
CA SER A 51 1.18 11.22 15.29
C SER A 51 1.59 10.23 14.18
N LEU A 52 1.70 10.65 12.92
CA LEU A 52 2.14 9.77 11.83
C LEU A 52 3.66 9.73 11.68
N PHE A 53 4.38 10.76 12.09
CA PHE A 53 5.84 10.82 11.97
C PHE A 53 6.49 9.79 12.89
N LEU A 54 7.63 9.28 12.45
CA LEU A 54 8.44 8.39 13.26
C LEU A 54 9.30 9.20 14.21
N ASP A 55 9.28 8.81 15.49
CA ASP A 55 10.16 9.39 16.48
C ASP A 55 11.63 9.17 16.10
N LYS A 56 12.47 10.13 16.48
CA LYS A 56 13.91 10.12 16.23
C LYS A 56 14.57 8.80 16.62
N ASP A 57 14.27 8.30 17.83
CA ASP A 57 14.84 7.07 18.38
C ASP A 57 14.45 5.84 17.56
N ILE A 58 13.23 5.84 16.99
CA ILE A 58 12.74 4.77 16.12
C ILE A 58 13.50 4.79 14.79
N VAL A 59 13.70 5.97 14.20
CA VAL A 59 14.47 6.12 12.96
C VAL A 59 15.93 5.71 13.18
N GLN A 60 16.55 6.14 14.27
CA GLN A 60 17.93 5.79 14.60
C GLN A 60 18.10 4.27 14.79
N LYS A 61 17.15 3.61 15.46
CA LYS A 61 17.24 2.18 15.77
C LYS A 61 16.85 1.28 14.61
N TYR A 62 15.87 1.67 13.81
CA TYR A 62 15.24 0.80 12.82
C TYR A 62 15.33 1.31 11.37
N GLY A 63 15.84 2.52 11.14
CA GLY A 63 15.83 3.21 9.85
C GLY A 63 16.39 2.39 8.69
N ALA A 64 17.50 1.68 8.90
CA ALA A 64 18.10 0.80 7.89
C ALA A 64 17.18 -0.36 7.45
N ALA A 65 16.28 -0.81 8.33
CA ALA A 65 15.33 -1.89 8.06
C ALA A 65 13.99 -1.41 7.49
N LEU A 66 13.76 -0.10 7.44
CA LEU A 66 12.53 0.47 6.89
C LEU A 66 12.52 0.42 5.36
N ASP A 67 11.35 0.12 4.81
CA ASP A 67 11.08 0.31 3.40
C ASP A 67 10.50 1.72 3.21
N ILE A 68 11.21 2.60 2.51
CA ILE A 68 10.86 4.01 2.35
C ILE A 68 10.42 4.31 0.92
N ILE A 69 9.28 4.97 0.77
CA ILE A 69 8.79 5.52 -0.49
C ILE A 69 8.85 7.03 -0.48
N VAL A 70 8.93 7.57 -1.68
CA VAL A 70 9.00 9.01 -1.98
C VAL A 70 7.96 9.32 -3.07
N PRO A 71 7.62 10.60 -3.33
CA PRO A 71 6.54 10.98 -4.26
C PRO A 71 6.58 10.30 -5.64
N ASN A 72 7.77 10.17 -6.24
CA ASN A 72 7.98 9.56 -7.56
C ASN A 72 8.17 8.02 -7.53
N SER A 73 8.06 7.38 -6.36
CA SER A 73 8.08 5.91 -6.28
C SER A 73 6.91 5.32 -7.07
N ARG A 74 7.12 4.18 -7.73
CA ARG A 74 6.08 3.45 -8.49
C ARG A 74 5.70 2.11 -7.85
N ARG A 75 6.12 1.90 -6.59
CA ARG A 75 5.83 0.71 -5.80
C ARG A 75 5.67 1.04 -4.32
N SER A 76 5.03 0.16 -3.58
CA SER A 76 5.02 0.10 -2.12
C SER A 76 5.01 -1.37 -1.66
N ALA A 77 5.53 -1.62 -0.46
CA ALA A 77 5.43 -2.92 0.19
C ALA A 77 3.99 -3.22 0.61
N CYS A 78 3.68 -4.51 0.82
CA CYS A 78 2.36 -4.93 1.26
C CYS A 78 2.06 -4.42 2.68
N PHE A 79 0.99 -3.66 2.83
CA PHE A 79 0.46 -3.27 4.14
C PHE A 79 -0.22 -4.46 4.81
N THR A 80 0.24 -4.82 6.01
CA THR A 80 -0.32 -5.90 6.83
C THR A 80 -1.16 -5.34 7.97
N LYS A 81 -1.93 -6.18 8.66
CA LYS A 81 -2.70 -5.78 9.86
C LYS A 81 -1.83 -5.21 10.99
N SER A 82 -0.53 -5.47 10.93
CA SER A 82 0.47 -5.07 11.93
C SER A 82 1.11 -3.72 11.62
N TYR A 83 0.75 -3.08 10.50
CA TYR A 83 1.27 -1.76 10.14
C TYR A 83 1.00 -0.73 11.25
N GLY A 84 2.01 0.05 11.59
CA GLY A 84 1.98 1.00 12.70
C GLY A 84 2.12 0.39 14.11
N SER A 85 1.98 -0.92 14.27
CA SER A 85 2.29 -1.63 15.53
C SER A 85 3.67 -2.28 15.50
N TYR A 86 4.10 -2.77 14.34
CA TYR A 86 5.43 -3.31 14.11
C TYR A 86 6.17 -2.46 13.08
N ILE A 87 7.45 -2.19 13.35
CA ILE A 87 8.19 -1.15 12.66
C ILE A 87 8.63 -1.56 11.25
N SER A 88 9.02 -2.83 11.03
CA SER A 88 9.51 -3.33 9.73
C SER A 88 8.67 -4.52 9.24
N GLY A 89 8.73 -4.77 7.94
CA GLY A 89 8.04 -5.89 7.27
C GLY A 89 6.51 -5.77 7.20
N CYS A 90 5.93 -4.63 7.58
CA CYS A 90 4.48 -4.45 7.67
C CYS A 90 3.89 -3.45 6.66
N GLY A 91 4.72 -2.82 5.84
CA GLY A 91 4.34 -1.78 4.88
C GLY A 91 5.48 -0.77 4.70
N SER A 92 5.33 0.09 3.70
CA SER A 92 6.26 1.19 3.45
C SER A 92 6.02 2.38 4.36
N TYR A 93 7.02 3.24 4.54
CA TYR A 93 6.90 4.58 5.14
C TYR A 93 7.14 5.63 4.07
N PHE A 94 6.52 6.78 4.21
CA PHE A 94 6.67 7.89 3.26
C PHE A 94 7.74 8.87 3.75
N CYS A 95 8.60 9.30 2.84
CA CYS A 95 9.56 10.38 3.01
C CYS A 95 9.27 11.49 1.99
N SER A 96 9.15 12.73 2.47
CA SER A 96 8.95 13.92 1.63
C SER A 96 10.23 14.39 0.93
N ARG A 97 11.39 13.81 1.26
CA ARG A 97 12.71 14.17 0.74
C ARG A 97 13.32 13.03 -0.09
N PRO A 98 13.13 13.06 -1.42
CA PRO A 98 13.67 12.03 -2.31
C PRO A 98 15.19 11.86 -2.24
N ASP A 99 15.92 12.94 -1.96
CA ASP A 99 17.37 12.96 -1.86
C ASP A 99 17.93 12.15 -0.68
N LEU A 100 17.09 11.86 0.33
CA LEU A 100 17.46 11.04 1.50
C LEU A 100 17.20 9.54 1.27
N VAL A 101 16.72 9.15 0.08
CA VAL A 101 16.24 7.78 -0.19
C VAL A 101 16.87 7.23 -1.46
N SER A 102 17.47 6.03 -1.35
CA SER A 102 17.99 5.27 -2.48
C SER A 102 17.52 3.82 -2.37
N ASN A 103 17.06 3.23 -3.49
CA ASN A 103 16.55 1.85 -3.54
C ASN A 103 15.52 1.53 -2.43
N ASN A 104 14.61 2.48 -2.17
CA ASN A 104 13.61 2.40 -1.11
C ASN A 104 14.16 2.24 0.32
N ARG A 105 15.38 2.70 0.57
CA ARG A 105 16.01 2.75 1.89
C ARG A 105 16.52 4.16 2.15
N LEU A 106 16.61 4.54 3.42
CA LEU A 106 17.34 5.75 3.79
C LEU A 106 18.81 5.59 3.39
N THR A 107 19.42 6.65 2.87
CA THR A 107 20.85 6.65 2.55
C THR A 107 21.68 6.57 3.82
N GLN A 108 22.94 6.12 3.71
CA GLN A 108 23.81 6.04 4.88
C GLN A 108 24.12 7.44 5.42
N GLU A 109 24.20 8.44 4.55
CA GLU A 109 24.37 9.85 4.91
C GLU A 109 23.19 10.33 5.76
N ALA A 110 21.96 10.02 5.36
CA ALA A 110 20.76 10.40 6.11
C ALA A 110 20.67 9.67 7.46
N LEU A 111 21.10 8.40 7.52
CA LEU A 111 21.15 7.65 8.78
C LEU A 111 22.25 8.14 9.73
N ASN A 112 23.31 8.75 9.21
CA ASN A 112 24.37 9.36 10.02
C ASN A 112 23.96 10.75 10.54
N ASP A 113 23.04 11.44 9.85
CA ASP A 113 22.47 12.72 10.25
C ASP A 113 20.96 12.60 10.55
N ILE A 114 20.65 11.98 11.69
CA ILE A 114 19.26 11.73 12.10
C ILE A 114 18.46 13.04 12.26
N GLU A 115 19.10 14.18 12.55
CA GLU A 115 18.41 15.47 12.63
C GLU A 115 17.77 15.86 11.30
N SER A 116 18.40 15.50 10.18
CA SER A 116 17.84 15.71 8.83
C SER A 116 16.57 14.90 8.55
N LEU A 117 16.26 13.88 9.37
CA LEU A 117 15.12 12.98 9.20
C LEU A 117 13.92 13.32 10.10
N VAL A 118 14.09 14.26 11.04
CA VAL A 118 13.01 14.74 11.90
C VAL A 118 11.90 15.32 11.03
N ASP A 119 10.67 14.88 11.27
CA ASP A 119 9.47 15.26 10.51
C ASP A 119 9.57 15.01 8.98
N MET A 120 10.47 14.12 8.54
CA MET A 120 10.59 13.72 7.13
C MET A 120 9.98 12.35 6.88
N VAL A 121 10.16 11.40 7.80
CA VAL A 121 9.69 10.02 7.65
C VAL A 121 8.42 9.79 8.45
N ARG A 122 7.35 9.38 7.77
CA ARG A 122 6.06 9.11 8.40
C ARG A 122 5.41 7.82 7.93
N ARG A 123 4.52 7.29 8.76
CA ARG A 123 3.51 6.33 8.34
C ARG A 123 2.62 6.96 7.28
N LEU A 124 2.13 6.13 6.36
CA LEU A 124 0.99 6.50 5.54
C LEU A 124 -0.25 6.45 6.43
N SER A 125 -1.10 7.48 6.36
CA SER A 125 -2.36 7.49 7.09
C SER A 125 -3.28 6.36 6.63
N PRO A 126 -4.30 5.98 7.43
CA PRO A 126 -5.28 4.98 7.00
C PRO A 126 -5.92 5.33 5.65
N ARG A 127 -6.16 6.62 5.39
CA ARG A 127 -6.73 7.08 4.11
C ARG A 127 -5.78 6.85 2.94
N GLU A 128 -4.49 7.11 3.10
CA GLU A 128 -3.49 6.87 2.05
C GLU A 128 -3.29 5.37 1.78
N VAL A 129 -3.30 4.54 2.83
CA VAL A 129 -3.29 3.07 2.69
C VAL A 129 -4.53 2.59 1.94
N ALA A 130 -5.72 3.13 2.26
CA ALA A 130 -6.95 2.81 1.56
C ALA A 130 -6.91 3.26 0.08
N ASN A 131 -6.29 4.40 -0.23
CA ASN A 131 -6.08 4.84 -1.61
C ASN A 131 -5.22 3.83 -2.40
N LEU A 132 -4.13 3.34 -1.81
CA LEU A 132 -3.27 2.31 -2.42
C LEU A 132 -3.98 0.95 -2.57
N MET A 133 -5.02 0.69 -1.77
CA MET A 133 -5.94 -0.45 -1.91
C MET A 133 -7.12 -0.18 -2.86
N CYS A 134 -7.14 1.00 -3.51
CA CYS A 134 -8.14 1.44 -4.48
C CYS A 134 -9.55 1.59 -3.91
N PHE A 135 -9.68 1.87 -2.61
CA PHE A 135 -10.97 2.26 -2.04
C PHE A 135 -11.47 3.57 -2.67
N PRO A 136 -12.79 3.75 -2.78
CA PRO A 136 -13.40 5.00 -3.25
C PRO A 136 -12.90 6.24 -2.48
N LYS A 137 -12.98 7.41 -3.11
CA LYS A 137 -12.52 8.68 -2.52
C LYS A 137 -13.38 9.09 -1.31
N ASP A 138 -14.65 8.73 -1.35
CA ASP A 138 -15.68 8.91 -0.32
C ASP A 138 -15.68 7.79 0.73
N PHE A 139 -14.76 6.82 0.65
CA PHE A 139 -14.58 5.87 1.76
C PHE A 139 -14.00 6.59 2.98
N GLU A 140 -14.68 6.46 4.11
CA GLU A 140 -14.25 7.06 5.37
C GLU A 140 -14.10 5.98 6.43
N VAL A 141 -13.05 6.13 7.24
CA VAL A 141 -12.89 5.34 8.46
C VAL A 141 -13.82 5.94 9.51
N PRO A 142 -14.59 5.14 10.27
CA PRO A 142 -15.47 5.68 11.30
C PRO A 142 -14.69 6.57 12.29
N PRO A 143 -15.20 7.76 12.65
CA PRO A 143 -14.45 8.75 13.43
C PRO A 143 -14.05 8.24 14.82
N GLU A 144 -14.77 7.27 15.37
CA GLU A 144 -14.49 6.61 16.64
C GLU A 144 -13.36 5.56 16.56
N SER A 145 -12.94 5.18 15.35
CA SER A 145 -11.89 4.20 15.15
C SER A 145 -10.51 4.83 15.29
N SER A 146 -9.64 4.21 16.07
CA SER A 146 -8.22 4.57 16.09
C SER A 146 -7.52 4.19 14.78
N ASP A 147 -6.44 4.90 14.44
CA ASP A 147 -5.54 4.53 13.34
C ASP A 147 -5.10 3.06 13.42
N LYS A 148 -4.84 2.56 14.62
CA LYS A 148 -4.46 1.16 14.85
C LYS A 148 -5.54 0.19 14.38
N GLN A 149 -6.80 0.43 14.72
CA GLN A 149 -7.92 -0.39 14.26
C GLN A 149 -8.09 -0.27 12.75
N ALA A 150 -7.96 0.95 12.20
CA ALA A 150 -8.05 1.18 10.77
C ALA A 150 -6.97 0.40 9.99
N TYR A 151 -5.71 0.43 10.44
CA TYR A 151 -4.63 -0.37 9.84
C TYR A 151 -4.88 -1.87 9.96
N GLN A 152 -5.44 -2.36 11.06
CA GLN A 152 -5.80 -3.77 11.21
C GLN A 152 -6.86 -4.18 10.19
N CYS A 153 -7.91 -3.37 10.02
CA CYS A 153 -8.96 -3.60 9.03
C CYS A 153 -8.41 -3.55 7.60
N LEU A 154 -7.72 -2.47 7.22
CA LEU A 154 -7.14 -2.31 5.88
C LEU A 154 -6.11 -3.39 5.58
N GLY A 155 -5.26 -3.72 6.55
CA GLY A 155 -4.25 -4.77 6.42
C GLY A 155 -4.83 -6.16 6.12
N ASN A 156 -6.03 -6.46 6.60
CA ASN A 156 -6.78 -7.69 6.29
C ASN A 156 -7.65 -7.58 5.02
N SER A 157 -7.81 -6.37 4.48
CA SER A 157 -8.72 -6.08 3.37
C SER A 157 -8.19 -6.56 2.01
N VAL A 158 -8.94 -6.29 0.96
CA VAL A 158 -8.62 -6.60 -0.43
C VAL A 158 -8.13 -5.35 -1.18
N ASN A 159 -7.60 -5.54 -2.39
CA ASN A 159 -7.50 -4.44 -3.34
C ASN A 159 -8.81 -4.36 -4.14
N VAL A 160 -9.54 -3.26 -4.01
CA VAL A 160 -10.89 -3.10 -4.59
C VAL A 160 -10.86 -3.16 -6.12
N ARG A 161 -9.82 -2.59 -6.75
CA ARG A 161 -9.67 -2.63 -8.21
C ARG A 161 -9.49 -4.06 -8.73
N VAL A 162 -8.68 -4.86 -8.05
CA VAL A 162 -8.45 -6.26 -8.44
C VAL A 162 -9.72 -7.09 -8.22
N VAL A 163 -10.38 -6.97 -7.07
CA VAL A 163 -11.64 -7.69 -6.81
C VAL A 163 -12.74 -7.29 -7.79
N ALA A 164 -12.86 -6.02 -8.14
CA ALA A 164 -13.82 -5.58 -9.16
C ALA A 164 -13.54 -6.23 -10.53
N ALA A 165 -12.28 -6.37 -10.93
CA ALA A 165 -11.92 -7.07 -12.16
C ALA A 165 -12.27 -8.56 -12.10
N VAL A 166 -11.95 -9.24 -10.98
CA VAL A 166 -12.31 -10.65 -10.73
C VAL A 166 -13.83 -10.85 -10.79
N LEU A 167 -14.60 -9.93 -10.19
CA LEU A 167 -16.06 -9.98 -10.22
C LEU A 167 -16.64 -9.77 -11.61
N ARG A 168 -16.04 -8.91 -12.45
CA ARG A 168 -16.47 -8.75 -13.84
C ARG A 168 -16.36 -10.06 -14.61
N VAL A 169 -15.22 -10.76 -14.50
CA VAL A 169 -15.04 -12.09 -15.13
C VAL A 169 -16.10 -13.08 -14.65
N LEU A 170 -16.41 -13.09 -13.35
CA LEU A 170 -17.43 -13.98 -12.79
C LEU A 170 -18.84 -13.66 -13.31
N LEU A 171 -19.17 -12.39 -13.53
CA LEU A 171 -20.51 -11.92 -13.90
C LEU A 171 -20.74 -11.83 -15.42
N GLU A 172 -19.71 -11.63 -16.23
CA GLU A 172 -19.79 -11.61 -17.70
C GLU A 172 -20.13 -13.00 -18.29
N ASN A 173 -19.94 -14.05 -17.50
CA ASN A 173 -20.22 -15.45 -17.85
C ASN A 173 -21.55 -15.97 -17.23
N GLN A 174 -22.46 -15.08 -16.83
CA GLN A 174 -23.81 -15.42 -16.36
C GLN A 174 -24.85 -15.35 -17.47
#